data_AF-A0A089YQT8-F1
#
_entry.id   AF-A0A089YQT8-F1
#
_cell.length_a   1.000
_cell.length_b   1.000
_cell.length_c   1.000
_cell.angle_alpha   90.00
_cell.angle_beta   90.00
_cell.angle_gamma   90.00
#
_symmetry.space_group_name_H-M   'P 1'
#
loop_
_entity.id
_entity.type
_entity.pdbx_description
1 polymer ?
#
loop_
_entity_poly.entity_id
_entity_poly.type
_entity_poly.pdbx_seq_one_letter_code
_entity_poly.pdbx_strand_id
1 'polypeptide(L)'
;MTTTPSSVLPALLADNPLLGNHEIVPYHLIKAEHVEPAITHVIESNLRQLAQLLPEQLESPTWEGLVKPLEAMHQRLLAVLQPEQLLSRHHHLAVIEAYAKCRERVQAYESAIKHNRTVQAALQLLQQSPQALEFDETQQAALNQALRAARLAGVGTQRPTQIRIERLHVELEGLYQTFADNLNAASQGWTLAINDETALAGIAPAVRASMAQRAREAGLSGWLLTLELPLVLAVASQAHDRSLREQVYKAFYTQASDQGPRAGENDNGPVLQRILAAHAELAEASGYRSYASLAQATRMFDEAADVEQLLLQLIDKVRPAAQAEFAPVQELAAVFSVPTLEAWDCNYYQEKYLQIHHGVMELKVRELRIMGYSCTLWRAVYEAAEVQIRRQRQAGHGCDQRTKGTIRSVSE
;
A
#
# COMPACT_ATOMS: atom_id res chain seq x y z
N MET A 1 -30.99 10.28 -1.48
CA MET A 1 -31.33 9.66 -2.77
C MET A 1 -31.85 10.74 -3.70
N THR A 2 -30.94 11.42 -4.40
CA THR A 2 -31.29 12.36 -5.48
C THR A 2 -31.23 11.59 -6.78
N THR A 3 -32.38 11.15 -7.27
CA THR A 3 -32.52 10.52 -8.59
C THR A 3 -32.23 11.55 -9.66
N THR A 4 -31.09 11.42 -10.33
CA THR A 4 -30.74 12.21 -11.52
C THR A 4 -31.80 11.97 -12.61
N PRO A 5 -32.35 13.01 -13.27
CA PRO A 5 -33.41 12.83 -14.26
C PRO A 5 -32.96 11.93 -15.43
N SER A 6 -33.86 11.07 -15.92
CA SER A 6 -33.61 10.04 -16.94
C SER A 6 -33.05 10.56 -18.28
N SER A 7 -33.16 11.85 -18.58
CA SER A 7 -32.60 12.48 -19.80
C SER A 7 -31.15 12.95 -19.66
N VAL A 8 -30.62 13.00 -18.43
CA VAL A 8 -29.29 13.56 -18.12
C VAL A 8 -28.20 12.48 -18.15
N LEU A 9 -28.54 11.23 -17.83
CA LEU A 9 -27.61 10.09 -17.83
C LEU A 9 -27.02 9.78 -19.22
N PRO A 10 -27.77 9.79 -20.33
CA PRO A 10 -27.22 9.54 -21.66
C PRO A 10 -26.21 10.62 -22.10
N ALA A 11 -26.47 11.90 -21.78
CA ALA A 11 -25.56 13.00 -22.08
C ALA A 11 -24.29 12.97 -21.21
N LEU A 12 -24.44 12.67 -19.92
CA LEU A 12 -23.32 12.48 -18.98
C LEU A 12 -22.37 11.33 -19.36
N LEU A 13 -22.85 10.33 -20.10
CA LEU A 13 -22.03 9.22 -20.58
C LEU A 13 -21.34 9.55 -21.91
N ALA A 14 -22.01 10.26 -22.82
CA ALA A 14 -21.46 10.61 -24.13
C ALA A 14 -20.25 11.56 -24.03
N ASP A 15 -20.29 12.52 -23.09
CA ASP A 15 -19.23 13.53 -22.89
C ASP A 15 -18.37 13.24 -21.64
N ASN A 16 -18.39 12.00 -21.12
CA ASN A 16 -17.66 11.68 -19.90
C ASN A 16 -16.13 11.60 -20.14
N PRO A 17 -15.31 12.46 -19.51
CA PRO A 17 -13.86 12.45 -19.70
C PRO A 17 -13.17 11.17 -19.16
N LEU A 18 -13.89 10.33 -18.39
CA LEU A 18 -13.41 9.04 -17.91
C LEU A 18 -13.65 7.90 -18.90
N LEU A 19 -14.56 8.07 -19.87
CA LEU A 19 -14.95 7.02 -20.83
C LEU A 19 -14.33 7.23 -22.23
N GLY A 20 -13.73 8.40 -22.48
CA GLY A 20 -13.11 8.72 -23.76
C GLY A 20 -11.79 7.97 -23.99
N ASN A 21 -11.50 7.67 -25.26
CA ASN A 21 -10.21 7.11 -25.66
C ASN A 21 -9.18 8.24 -25.72
N HIS A 22 -8.52 8.51 -24.59
CA HIS A 22 -7.55 9.58 -24.44
C HIS A 22 -6.12 9.01 -24.37
N GLU A 23 -5.20 9.58 -25.14
CA GLU A 23 -3.77 9.27 -24.99
C GLU A 23 -3.23 9.79 -23.64
N ILE A 24 -3.76 10.93 -23.17
CA ILE A 24 -3.51 11.47 -21.83
C ILE A 24 -4.85 11.83 -21.22
N VAL A 25 -5.13 11.30 -20.02
CA VAL A 25 -6.36 11.58 -19.28
C VAL A 25 -6.50 13.10 -19.06
N PRO A 26 -7.64 13.72 -19.42
CA PRO A 26 -7.85 15.16 -19.24
C PRO A 26 -8.25 15.48 -17.79
N TYR A 27 -7.28 15.37 -16.85
CA TYR A 27 -7.51 15.51 -15.41
C TYR A 27 -8.26 16.80 -15.01
N HIS A 28 -8.05 17.89 -15.75
CA HIS A 28 -8.68 19.18 -15.51
C HIS A 28 -10.19 19.21 -15.80
N LEU A 29 -10.72 18.25 -16.57
CA LEU A 29 -12.14 18.14 -16.89
C LEU A 29 -12.90 17.19 -15.96
N ILE A 30 -12.19 16.43 -15.11
CA ILE A 30 -12.80 15.43 -14.24
C ILE A 30 -13.54 16.12 -13.08
N LYS A 31 -14.82 15.78 -12.93
CA LYS A 31 -15.70 16.25 -11.85
C LYS A 31 -16.30 15.07 -11.10
N ALA A 32 -16.74 15.31 -9.87
CA ALA A 32 -17.34 14.29 -9.01
C ALA A 32 -18.55 13.60 -9.67
N GLU A 33 -19.37 14.36 -10.40
CA GLU A 33 -20.55 13.88 -11.13
C GLU A 33 -20.25 12.92 -12.29
N HIS A 34 -18.99 12.87 -12.76
CA HIS A 34 -18.58 11.95 -13.84
C HIS A 34 -18.28 10.55 -13.32
N VAL A 35 -17.90 10.40 -12.05
CA VAL A 35 -17.28 9.19 -11.48
C VAL A 35 -18.26 8.02 -11.42
N GLU A 36 -19.38 8.17 -10.70
CA GLU A 36 -20.34 7.07 -10.51
C GLU A 36 -20.96 6.60 -11.84
N PRO A 37 -21.39 7.49 -12.76
CA PRO A 37 -21.90 7.06 -14.07
C PRO A 37 -20.87 6.29 -14.89
N ALA A 38 -19.61 6.73 -14.92
CA ALA A 38 -18.55 6.06 -15.69
C ALA A 38 -18.26 4.65 -15.15
N ILE A 39 -18.07 4.51 -13.83
CA ILE A 39 -17.81 3.21 -13.19
C ILE A 39 -18.98 2.25 -13.44
N THR A 40 -20.21 2.72 -13.22
CA THR A 40 -21.42 1.90 -13.41
C THR A 40 -21.55 1.44 -14.85
N HIS A 41 -21.35 2.34 -15.81
CA HIS A 41 -21.40 2.01 -17.23
C HIS A 41 -20.37 0.95 -17.63
N VAL A 42 -19.12 1.09 -17.18
CA VAL A 42 -18.07 0.11 -17.50
C VAL A 42 -18.37 -1.25 -16.88
N ILE A 43 -18.79 -1.30 -15.61
CA ILE A 43 -19.16 -2.56 -14.94
C ILE A 43 -20.30 -3.26 -15.70
N GLU A 44 -21.38 -2.54 -16.02
CA GLU A 44 -22.53 -3.11 -16.74
C GLU A 44 -22.19 -3.53 -18.18
N SER A 45 -21.34 -2.76 -18.86
CA SER A 45 -20.84 -3.10 -20.20
C SER A 45 -19.99 -4.38 -20.17
N ASN A 46 -19.07 -4.48 -19.21
CA ASN A 46 -18.23 -5.66 -19.02
C ASN A 46 -19.06 -6.91 -18.70
N LEU A 47 -20.00 -6.82 -17.76
CA LEU A 47 -20.87 -7.95 -17.40
C LEU A 47 -21.73 -8.43 -18.57
N ARG A 48 -22.27 -7.50 -19.38
CA ARG A 48 -23.03 -7.86 -20.59
C ARG A 48 -22.14 -8.56 -21.63
N GLN A 49 -20.96 -8.03 -21.89
CA GLN A 49 -20.04 -8.65 -22.85
C GLN A 49 -19.57 -10.02 -22.36
N LEU A 50 -19.32 -10.18 -21.06
CA LEU A 50 -18.97 -11.46 -20.47
C LEU A 50 -20.10 -12.49 -20.67
N ALA A 51 -21.35 -12.10 -20.41
CA ALA A 51 -22.50 -12.97 -20.61
C ALA A 51 -22.68 -13.40 -22.09
N GLN A 52 -22.28 -12.54 -23.04
CA GLN A 52 -22.35 -12.83 -24.47
C GLN A 52 -21.27 -13.80 -24.95
N LEU A 53 -20.03 -13.68 -24.46
CA LEU A 53 -18.92 -14.51 -24.93
C LEU A 53 -18.88 -15.90 -24.27
N LEU A 54 -19.33 -16.02 -23.01
CA LEU A 54 -19.15 -17.26 -22.25
C LEU A 54 -19.79 -18.52 -22.87
N PRO A 55 -20.99 -18.50 -23.47
CA PRO A 55 -21.59 -19.69 -24.07
C PRO A 55 -20.68 -20.34 -25.14
N GLU A 56 -20.13 -19.54 -26.05
CA GLU A 56 -19.21 -20.03 -27.10
C GLU A 56 -17.88 -20.50 -26.51
N GLN A 57 -17.33 -19.76 -25.54
CA GLN A 57 -16.05 -20.11 -24.92
C GLN A 57 -16.13 -21.33 -23.99
N LEU A 58 -17.32 -21.79 -23.60
CA LEU A 58 -17.48 -23.07 -22.91
C LEU A 58 -17.45 -24.27 -23.86
N GLU A 59 -17.72 -24.07 -25.15
CA GLU A 59 -17.68 -25.13 -26.16
C GLU A 59 -16.32 -25.20 -26.85
N SER A 60 -15.78 -24.04 -27.23
CA SER A 60 -14.53 -23.93 -27.97
C SER A 60 -13.72 -22.70 -27.53
N PRO A 61 -13.12 -22.71 -26.33
CA PRO A 61 -12.36 -21.58 -25.81
C PRO A 61 -11.14 -21.29 -26.69
N THR A 62 -10.86 -20.00 -26.90
CA THR A 62 -9.64 -19.55 -27.55
C THR A 62 -9.00 -18.39 -26.81
N TRP A 63 -7.70 -18.16 -27.02
CA TRP A 63 -7.01 -17.01 -26.44
C TRP A 63 -7.66 -15.68 -26.83
N GLU A 64 -7.98 -15.52 -28.12
CA GLU A 64 -8.61 -14.32 -28.68
C GLU A 64 -10.09 -14.15 -28.27
N GLY A 65 -10.82 -15.26 -28.10
CA GLY A 65 -12.24 -15.22 -27.72
C GLY A 65 -12.50 -15.10 -26.22
N LEU A 66 -11.54 -15.49 -25.37
CA LEU A 66 -11.70 -15.51 -23.91
C LEU A 66 -10.73 -14.56 -23.20
N VAL A 67 -9.42 -14.77 -23.34
CA VAL A 67 -8.42 -14.08 -22.52
C VAL A 67 -8.29 -12.61 -22.92
N LYS A 68 -8.19 -12.31 -24.22
CA LYS A 68 -8.10 -10.93 -24.73
C LYS A 68 -9.32 -10.08 -24.35
N PRO A 69 -10.58 -10.56 -24.48
CA PRO A 69 -11.75 -9.83 -24.00
C PRO A 69 -11.77 -9.61 -22.49
N LEU A 70 -11.39 -10.60 -21.68
CA LEU A 70 -11.29 -10.45 -20.22
C LEU A 70 -10.27 -9.36 -19.84
N GLU A 71 -9.11 -9.34 -20.50
CA GLU A 71 -8.11 -8.30 -20.31
C GLU A 71 -8.65 -6.92 -20.72
N ALA A 72 -9.31 -6.81 -21.87
CA ALA A 72 -9.91 -5.56 -22.33
C ALA A 72 -11.03 -5.04 -21.38
N MET A 73 -11.79 -5.93 -20.73
CA MET A 73 -12.74 -5.56 -19.67
C MET A 73 -12.01 -4.99 -18.45
N HIS A 74 -10.92 -5.63 -18.02
CA HIS A 74 -10.12 -5.18 -16.88
C HIS A 74 -9.48 -3.81 -17.16
N GLN A 75 -8.86 -3.63 -18.32
CA GLN A 75 -8.23 -2.37 -18.72
C GLN A 75 -9.22 -1.20 -18.77
N ARG A 76 -10.46 -1.43 -19.23
CA ARG A 76 -11.51 -0.39 -19.19
C ARG A 76 -11.84 0.05 -17.77
N LEU A 77 -11.90 -0.88 -16.82
CA LEU A 77 -12.14 -0.53 -15.42
C LEU A 77 -10.94 0.25 -14.85
N LEU A 78 -9.72 -0.22 -15.09
CA LEU A 78 -8.51 0.46 -14.64
C LEU A 78 -8.41 1.88 -15.18
N ALA A 79 -8.74 2.10 -16.46
CA ALA A 79 -8.73 3.43 -17.07
C ALA A 79 -9.66 4.41 -16.34
N VAL A 80 -10.85 3.96 -15.93
CA VAL A 80 -11.80 4.79 -15.17
C VAL A 80 -11.33 5.05 -13.74
N LEU A 81 -10.59 4.12 -13.12
CA LEU A 81 -10.13 4.24 -11.72
C LEU A 81 -8.79 4.99 -11.59
N GLN A 82 -7.97 5.00 -12.64
CA GLN A 82 -6.63 5.61 -12.63
C GLN A 82 -6.59 7.04 -12.06
N PRO A 83 -7.55 7.95 -12.34
CA PRO A 83 -7.49 9.30 -11.82
C PRO A 83 -7.53 9.38 -10.29
N GLU A 84 -8.20 8.44 -9.61
CA GLU A 84 -8.22 8.40 -8.13
C GLU A 84 -6.80 8.31 -7.56
N GLN A 85 -5.90 7.59 -8.21
CA GLN A 85 -4.54 7.35 -7.75
C GLN A 85 -3.59 8.55 -7.94
N LEU A 86 -3.93 9.46 -8.86
CA LEU A 86 -3.04 10.54 -9.30
C LEU A 86 -3.52 11.93 -8.86
N LEU A 87 -4.80 12.10 -8.57
CA LEU A 87 -5.35 13.36 -8.12
C LEU A 87 -4.98 13.64 -6.66
N SER A 88 -4.47 14.85 -6.39
CA SER A 88 -4.22 15.30 -5.02
C SER A 88 -5.53 15.48 -4.25
N ARG A 89 -5.67 14.80 -3.11
CA ARG A 89 -6.83 14.96 -2.22
C ARG A 89 -7.06 16.42 -1.79
N HIS A 90 -5.99 17.20 -1.65
CA HIS A 90 -6.07 18.62 -1.28
C HIS A 90 -6.76 19.48 -2.36
N HIS A 91 -6.70 19.08 -3.63
CA HIS A 91 -7.25 19.86 -4.74
C HIS A 91 -8.51 19.25 -5.35
N HIS A 92 -8.80 17.97 -5.10
CA HIS A 92 -9.85 17.22 -5.77
C HIS A 92 -10.74 16.43 -4.79
N LEU A 93 -10.94 16.93 -3.57
CA LEU A 93 -11.66 16.22 -2.50
C LEU A 93 -13.01 15.65 -2.97
N ALA A 94 -13.84 16.44 -3.64
CA ALA A 94 -15.15 16.00 -4.11
C ALA A 94 -15.07 14.82 -5.11
N VAL A 95 -14.04 14.78 -5.96
CA VAL A 95 -13.80 13.68 -6.92
C VAL A 95 -13.36 12.43 -6.16
N ILE A 96 -12.43 12.57 -5.21
CA ILE A 96 -11.96 11.46 -4.37
C ILE A 96 -13.10 10.88 -3.53
N GLU A 97 -13.97 11.71 -2.96
CA GLU A 97 -15.16 11.26 -2.23
C GLU A 97 -16.15 10.52 -3.14
N ALA A 98 -16.28 10.91 -4.41
CA ALA A 98 -17.11 10.19 -5.37
C ALA A 98 -16.56 8.79 -5.69
N TYR A 99 -15.23 8.64 -5.83
CA TYR A 99 -14.61 7.32 -5.95
C TYR A 99 -14.80 6.47 -4.69
N ALA A 100 -14.63 7.07 -3.50
CA ALA A 100 -14.83 6.38 -2.24
C ALA A 100 -16.23 5.78 -2.12
N LYS A 101 -17.27 6.50 -2.58
CA LYS A 101 -18.66 6.00 -2.63
C LYS A 101 -18.87 4.83 -3.59
N CYS A 102 -18.01 4.67 -4.60
CA CYS A 102 -18.10 3.59 -5.59
C CYS A 102 -17.26 2.35 -5.22
N ARG A 103 -16.44 2.43 -4.15
CA ARG A 103 -15.44 1.41 -3.81
C ARG A 103 -16.03 0.02 -3.58
N GLU A 104 -17.12 -0.06 -2.82
CA GLU A 104 -17.82 -1.32 -2.56
C GLU A 104 -18.32 -1.97 -3.87
N ARG A 105 -18.87 -1.16 -4.79
CA ARG A 105 -19.36 -1.63 -6.10
C ARG A 105 -18.23 -2.18 -6.97
N VAL A 106 -17.09 -1.48 -6.99
CA VAL A 106 -15.89 -1.91 -7.72
C VAL A 106 -15.37 -3.24 -7.15
N GLN A 107 -15.22 -3.34 -5.83
CA GLN A 107 -14.76 -4.56 -5.15
C GLN A 107 -15.71 -5.74 -5.39
N ALA A 108 -17.03 -5.50 -5.33
CA ALA A 108 -18.02 -6.52 -5.63
C ALA A 108 -17.89 -7.04 -7.07
N TYR A 109 -17.67 -6.15 -8.05
CA TYR A 109 -17.43 -6.53 -9.44
C TYR A 109 -16.12 -7.33 -9.61
N GLU A 110 -15.00 -6.84 -9.07
CA GLU A 110 -13.70 -7.53 -9.16
C GLU A 110 -13.77 -8.94 -8.55
N SER A 111 -14.41 -9.06 -7.38
CA SER A 111 -14.64 -10.35 -6.73
C SER A 111 -15.54 -11.25 -7.57
N ALA A 112 -16.63 -10.72 -8.14
CA ALA A 112 -17.55 -11.47 -8.99
C ALA A 112 -16.86 -12.04 -10.25
N ILE A 113 -15.96 -11.28 -10.87
CA ILE A 113 -15.18 -11.74 -12.04
C ILE A 113 -14.15 -12.79 -11.61
N LYS A 114 -13.35 -12.50 -10.57
CA LYS A 114 -12.29 -13.38 -10.08
C LYS A 114 -12.83 -14.77 -9.68
N HIS A 115 -13.98 -14.80 -9.02
CA HIS A 115 -14.62 -16.01 -8.52
C HIS A 115 -15.70 -16.58 -9.47
N ASN A 116 -15.81 -16.04 -10.70
CA ASN A 116 -16.80 -16.51 -11.66
C ASN A 116 -16.49 -17.95 -12.12
N ARG A 117 -17.31 -18.92 -11.69
CA ARG A 117 -17.11 -20.35 -11.98
C ARG A 117 -17.09 -20.66 -13.47
N THR A 118 -17.90 -19.97 -14.25
CA THR A 118 -18.02 -20.17 -15.70
C THR A 118 -16.77 -19.69 -16.42
N VAL A 119 -16.23 -18.53 -16.01
CA VAL A 119 -14.93 -18.03 -16.52
C VAL A 119 -13.82 -19.02 -16.18
N GLN A 120 -13.78 -19.51 -14.95
CA GLN A 120 -12.74 -20.45 -14.53
C GLN A 120 -12.83 -21.78 -15.28
N ALA A 121 -14.05 -22.29 -15.51
CA ALA A 121 -14.25 -23.48 -16.34
C ALA A 121 -13.77 -23.26 -17.78
N ALA A 122 -14.09 -22.11 -18.40
CA ALA A 122 -13.63 -21.77 -19.75
C ALA A 122 -12.10 -21.66 -19.82
N LEU A 123 -11.43 -21.09 -18.81
CA LEU A 123 -9.96 -21.03 -18.72
C LEU A 123 -9.34 -22.43 -18.54
N GLN A 124 -9.98 -23.33 -17.79
CA GLN A 124 -9.53 -24.72 -17.64
C GLN A 124 -9.64 -25.48 -18.96
N LEU A 125 -10.77 -25.32 -19.67
CA LEU A 125 -10.96 -25.88 -20.99
C LEU A 125 -9.94 -25.32 -21.99
N LEU A 126 -9.61 -24.03 -21.91
CA LEU A 126 -8.57 -23.41 -22.72
C LEU A 126 -7.21 -24.06 -22.47
N GLN A 127 -6.83 -24.30 -21.20
CA GLN A 127 -5.58 -24.98 -20.83
C GLN A 127 -5.50 -26.41 -21.39
N GLN A 128 -6.64 -27.09 -21.53
CA GLN A 128 -6.74 -28.46 -22.03
C GLN A 128 -6.96 -28.51 -23.56
N SER A 129 -7.16 -27.37 -24.21
CA SER A 129 -7.42 -27.30 -25.65
C SER A 129 -6.16 -27.58 -26.49
N PRO A 130 -6.31 -28.01 -27.75
CA PRO A 130 -5.17 -28.13 -28.67
C PRO A 130 -4.39 -26.82 -28.84
N GLN A 131 -5.05 -25.66 -28.78
CA GLN A 131 -4.42 -24.35 -28.90
C GLN A 131 -3.40 -24.09 -27.79
N ALA A 132 -3.58 -24.67 -26.60
CA ALA A 132 -2.65 -24.48 -25.49
C ALA A 132 -1.23 -24.98 -25.79
N LEU A 133 -1.08 -25.93 -26.73
CA LEU A 133 0.23 -26.44 -27.17
C LEU A 133 1.03 -25.40 -27.97
N GLU A 134 0.36 -24.38 -28.52
CA GLU A 134 0.97 -23.32 -29.33
C GLU A 134 1.25 -22.04 -28.52
N PHE A 135 0.86 -21.99 -27.24
CA PHE A 135 1.06 -20.81 -26.40
C PHE A 135 2.53 -20.54 -26.13
N ASP A 136 2.91 -19.27 -26.24
CA ASP A 136 4.22 -18.81 -25.79
C ASP A 136 4.35 -18.85 -24.26
N GLU A 137 5.56 -18.64 -23.75
CA GLU A 137 5.85 -18.69 -22.31
C GLU A 137 5.00 -17.68 -21.50
N THR A 138 4.70 -16.51 -22.08
CA THR A 138 3.92 -15.46 -21.40
C THR A 138 2.46 -15.84 -21.31
N GLN A 139 1.90 -16.40 -22.39
CA GLN A 139 0.53 -16.89 -22.43
C GLN A 139 0.32 -18.06 -21.46
N GLN A 140 1.26 -19.01 -21.44
CA GLN A 140 1.24 -20.12 -20.49
C GLN A 140 1.33 -19.62 -19.05
N ALA A 141 2.23 -18.68 -18.75
CA ALA A 141 2.37 -18.10 -17.41
C ALA A 141 1.10 -17.40 -16.95
N ALA A 142 0.50 -16.55 -17.79
CA ALA A 142 -0.74 -15.85 -17.47
C ALA A 142 -1.91 -16.82 -17.19
N LEU A 143 -2.07 -17.85 -18.03
CA LEU A 143 -3.11 -18.86 -17.84
C LEU A 143 -2.90 -19.68 -16.56
N ASN A 144 -1.66 -20.10 -16.31
CA ASN A 144 -1.29 -20.83 -15.10
C ASN A 144 -1.52 -19.99 -13.83
N GLN A 145 -1.24 -18.68 -13.87
CA GLN A 145 -1.50 -17.78 -12.76
C GLN A 145 -3.00 -17.63 -12.48
N ALA A 146 -3.82 -17.42 -13.51
CA ALA A 146 -5.28 -17.32 -13.38
C ALA A 146 -5.89 -18.59 -12.77
N LEU A 147 -5.49 -19.75 -13.28
CA LEU A 147 -5.98 -21.04 -12.79
C LEU A 147 -5.49 -21.37 -11.38
N ARG A 148 -4.27 -20.97 -11.03
CA ARG A 148 -3.75 -21.12 -9.66
C ARG A 148 -4.58 -20.30 -8.68
N ALA A 149 -4.88 -19.04 -9.01
CA ALA A 149 -5.74 -18.20 -8.18
C ALA A 149 -7.14 -18.81 -7.99
N ALA A 150 -7.70 -19.44 -9.03
CA ALA A 150 -8.99 -20.13 -8.95
C ALA A 150 -8.97 -21.32 -7.99
N ARG A 151 -7.94 -22.18 -8.08
CA ARG A 151 -7.77 -23.32 -7.17
C ARG A 151 -7.65 -22.87 -5.72
N LEU A 152 -6.88 -21.81 -5.48
CA LEU A 152 -6.72 -21.20 -4.15
C LEU A 152 -8.03 -20.59 -3.61
N ALA A 153 -8.95 -20.20 -4.49
CA ALA A 153 -10.31 -19.80 -4.12
C ALA A 153 -11.29 -20.99 -3.97
N GLY A 154 -10.79 -22.23 -3.98
CA GLY A 154 -11.59 -23.45 -3.81
C GLY A 154 -12.27 -23.97 -5.08
N VAL A 155 -11.98 -23.41 -6.26
CA VAL A 155 -12.54 -23.91 -7.53
C VAL A 155 -11.99 -25.31 -7.82
N GLY A 156 -12.90 -26.28 -8.02
CA GLY A 156 -12.55 -27.69 -8.23
C GLY A 156 -12.63 -28.55 -6.95
N THR A 157 -12.92 -27.96 -5.79
CA THR A 157 -13.19 -28.70 -4.54
C THR A 157 -14.67 -29.12 -4.45
N GLN A 158 -15.00 -30.02 -3.51
CA GLN A 158 -16.40 -30.38 -3.23
C GLN A 158 -17.18 -29.15 -2.75
N ARG A 159 -18.45 -29.04 -3.15
CA ARG A 159 -19.31 -27.88 -2.85
C ARG A 159 -19.30 -27.45 -1.37
N PRO A 160 -19.33 -28.35 -0.37
CA PRO A 160 -19.23 -27.95 1.04
C PRO A 160 -17.90 -27.27 1.39
N THR A 161 -16.77 -27.82 0.93
CA THR A 161 -15.42 -27.26 1.13
C THR A 161 -15.30 -25.88 0.47
N GLN A 162 -15.80 -25.76 -0.76
CA GLN A 162 -15.81 -24.48 -1.48
C GLN A 162 -16.58 -23.39 -0.73
N ILE A 163 -17.80 -23.70 -0.26
CA ILE A 163 -18.60 -22.75 0.54
C ILE A 163 -17.86 -22.35 1.83
N ARG A 164 -17.10 -23.27 2.44
CA ARG A 164 -16.32 -22.96 3.63
C ARG A 164 -15.15 -22.02 3.31
N ILE A 165 -14.41 -22.28 2.23
CA ILE A 165 -13.33 -21.40 1.75
C ILE A 165 -13.89 -19.99 1.47
N GLU A 166 -14.99 -19.88 0.72
CA GLU A 166 -15.66 -18.60 0.43
C GLU A 166 -16.02 -17.84 1.73
N ARG A 167 -16.59 -18.53 2.73
CA ARG A 167 -16.91 -17.91 4.04
C ARG A 167 -15.68 -17.49 4.83
N LEU A 168 -14.61 -18.27 4.80
CA LEU A 168 -13.36 -17.95 5.50
C LEU A 168 -12.71 -16.69 4.92
N HIS A 169 -12.76 -16.51 3.60
CA HIS A 169 -12.30 -15.26 2.96
C HIS A 169 -13.08 -14.04 3.45
N VAL A 170 -14.41 -14.12 3.49
CA VAL A 170 -15.26 -13.02 4.01
C VAL A 170 -14.99 -12.75 5.50
N GLU A 171 -14.82 -13.80 6.30
CA GLU A 171 -14.47 -13.65 7.72
C GLU A 171 -13.11 -12.98 7.90
N LEU A 172 -12.09 -13.39 7.15
CA LEU A 172 -10.75 -12.79 7.19
C LEU A 172 -10.77 -11.32 6.77
N GLU A 173 -11.50 -10.97 5.71
CA GLU A 173 -11.67 -9.58 5.28
C GLU A 173 -12.28 -8.71 6.39
N GLY A 174 -13.33 -9.20 7.06
CA GLY A 174 -13.94 -8.50 8.20
C GLY A 174 -13.00 -8.37 9.41
N LEU A 175 -12.22 -9.41 9.69
CA LEU A 175 -11.21 -9.38 10.76
C LEU A 175 -10.07 -8.39 10.46
N TYR A 176 -9.59 -8.33 9.21
CA TYR A 176 -8.58 -7.35 8.81
C TYR A 176 -9.08 -5.92 8.90
N GLN A 177 -10.33 -5.67 8.51
CA GLN A 177 -10.95 -4.36 8.66
C GLN A 177 -11.03 -3.97 10.14
N THR A 178 -11.52 -4.89 10.99
CA THR A 178 -11.57 -4.67 12.45
C THR A 178 -10.18 -4.38 13.02
N PHE A 179 -9.17 -5.15 12.62
CA PHE A 179 -7.78 -4.94 13.07
C PHE A 179 -7.27 -3.53 12.70
N ALA A 180 -7.50 -3.10 11.47
CA ALA A 180 -7.09 -1.79 10.97
C ALA A 180 -7.83 -0.65 11.69
N ASP A 181 -9.13 -0.78 11.90
CA ASP A 181 -9.95 0.21 12.59
C ASP A 181 -9.52 0.38 14.05
N ASN A 182 -9.26 -0.72 14.76
CA ASN A 182 -8.74 -0.72 16.12
C ASN A 182 -7.37 -0.01 16.20
N LEU A 183 -6.46 -0.30 15.27
CA LEU A 183 -5.14 0.34 15.21
C LEU A 183 -5.25 1.84 14.93
N ASN A 184 -6.13 2.24 14.01
CA ASN A 184 -6.41 3.65 13.71
C ASN A 184 -6.98 4.38 14.94
N ALA A 185 -7.96 3.80 15.62
CA ALA A 185 -8.57 4.37 16.82
C ALA A 185 -7.56 4.49 17.99
N ALA A 186 -6.70 3.47 18.17
CA ALA A 186 -5.63 3.51 19.16
C ALA A 186 -4.63 4.64 18.85
N SER A 187 -4.22 4.78 17.59
CA SER A 187 -3.30 5.83 17.11
C SER A 187 -3.87 7.23 17.28
N GLN A 188 -5.11 7.46 16.86
CA GLN A 188 -5.74 8.78 16.89
C GLN A 188 -6.12 9.24 18.29
N GLY A 189 -6.53 8.33 19.17
CA GLY A 189 -6.95 8.73 20.51
C GLY A 189 -5.82 8.85 21.53
N TRP A 190 -4.56 8.64 21.15
CA TRP A 190 -3.41 9.03 21.98
C TRP A 190 -2.88 10.39 21.54
N THR A 191 -2.82 11.34 22.48
CA THR A 191 -2.13 12.61 22.29
C THR A 191 -1.45 13.01 23.60
N LEU A 192 -0.38 13.78 23.49
CA LEU A 192 0.32 14.36 24.63
C LEU A 192 0.49 15.87 24.43
N ALA A 193 -0.23 16.64 25.24
CA ALA A 193 -0.08 18.10 25.31
C ALA A 193 1.13 18.45 26.18
N ILE A 194 2.04 19.25 25.64
CA ILE A 194 3.28 19.68 26.30
C ILE A 194 3.23 21.21 26.36
N ASN A 195 3.32 21.75 27.57
CA ASN A 195 3.34 23.20 27.81
C ASN A 195 4.71 23.73 28.23
N ASP A 196 5.58 22.84 28.72
CA ASP A 196 6.95 23.18 29.11
C ASP A 196 7.89 22.94 27.92
N GLU A 197 8.48 24.02 27.39
CA GLU A 197 9.42 23.93 26.28
C GLU A 197 10.67 23.12 26.64
N THR A 198 11.06 23.07 27.93
CA THR A 198 12.26 22.35 28.35
C THR A 198 12.13 20.83 28.15
N ALA A 199 10.91 20.29 28.20
CA ALA A 199 10.63 18.88 27.88
C ALA A 199 10.94 18.53 26.40
N LEU A 200 11.00 19.54 25.51
CA LEU A 200 11.31 19.38 24.08
C LEU A 200 12.80 19.62 23.77
N ALA A 201 13.66 19.68 24.78
CA ALA A 201 15.10 19.86 24.58
C ALA A 201 15.68 18.80 23.64
N GLY A 202 16.48 19.24 22.66
CA GLY A 202 17.09 18.41 21.63
C GLY A 202 16.23 18.24 20.37
N ILE A 203 14.90 18.41 20.45
CA ILE A 203 14.00 18.24 19.30
C ILE A 203 14.16 19.39 18.31
N ALA A 204 14.32 19.06 17.03
CA ALA A 204 14.56 20.03 15.96
C ALA A 204 13.45 21.10 15.87
N PRO A 205 13.80 22.38 15.60
CA PRO A 205 12.82 23.47 15.53
C PRO A 205 11.66 23.22 14.56
N ALA A 206 11.92 22.60 13.41
CA ALA A 206 10.87 22.28 12.44
C ALA A 206 9.85 21.27 12.98
N VAL A 207 10.30 20.28 13.76
CA VAL A 207 9.44 19.30 14.41
C VAL A 207 8.62 19.97 15.51
N ARG A 208 9.25 20.81 16.34
CA ARG A 208 8.54 21.61 17.37
C ARG A 208 7.50 22.53 16.75
N ALA A 209 7.80 23.17 15.61
CA ALA A 209 6.84 23.99 14.89
C ALA A 209 5.64 23.17 14.38
N SER A 210 5.86 21.94 13.89
CA SER A 210 4.78 21.02 13.51
C SER A 210 3.90 20.63 14.70
N MET A 211 4.50 20.29 15.85
CA MET A 211 3.73 19.99 17.08
C MET A 211 2.93 21.20 17.58
N ALA A 212 3.48 22.41 17.47
CA ALA A 212 2.76 23.64 17.83
C ALA A 212 1.60 23.94 16.87
N GLN A 213 1.78 23.69 15.58
CA GLN A 213 0.70 23.82 14.60
C GLN A 213 -0.46 22.88 14.91
N ARG A 214 -0.17 21.62 15.25
CA ARG A 214 -1.18 20.63 15.66
C ARG A 214 -1.91 21.04 16.93
N ALA A 215 -1.20 21.59 17.92
CA ALA A 215 -1.83 22.13 19.13
C ALA A 215 -2.85 23.21 18.75
N ARG A 216 -2.47 24.17 17.89
CA ARG A 216 -3.38 25.22 17.41
C ARG A 216 -4.59 24.67 16.67
N GLU A 217 -4.41 23.69 15.80
CA GLU A 217 -5.50 23.02 15.07
C GLU A 217 -6.47 22.30 16.01
N ALA A 218 -5.96 21.76 17.13
CA ALA A 218 -6.76 21.15 18.19
C ALA A 218 -7.32 22.16 19.22
N GLY A 219 -7.10 23.47 19.03
CA GLY A 219 -7.54 24.50 19.96
C GLY A 219 -6.77 24.54 21.30
N LEU A 220 -5.56 23.97 21.33
CA LEU A 220 -4.68 23.91 22.49
C LEU A 220 -3.50 24.88 22.35
N SER A 221 -2.96 25.33 23.48
CA SER A 221 -1.69 26.05 23.57
C SER A 221 -0.50 25.08 23.65
N GLY A 222 0.71 25.57 23.40
CA GLY A 222 1.94 24.78 23.53
C GLY A 222 2.16 23.86 22.33
N TRP A 223 2.48 22.60 22.61
CA TRP A 223 2.82 21.59 21.61
C TRP A 223 1.95 20.35 21.79
N LEU A 224 1.50 19.77 20.68
CA LEU A 224 0.72 18.53 20.69
C LEU A 224 1.50 17.44 19.96
N LEU A 225 1.84 16.39 20.70
CA LEU A 225 2.47 15.20 20.17
C LEU A 225 1.41 14.12 19.88
N THR A 226 1.48 13.54 18.70
CA THR A 226 0.64 12.41 18.25
C THR A 226 1.53 11.22 17.87
N LEU A 227 0.94 10.05 17.62
CA LEU A 227 1.66 8.83 17.24
C LEU A 227 1.99 8.73 15.74
N GLU A 228 2.02 9.86 15.03
CA GLU A 228 2.52 9.86 13.66
C GLU A 228 4.03 9.56 13.63
N LEU A 229 4.42 8.58 12.81
CA LEU A 229 5.78 8.03 12.80
C LEU A 229 6.90 9.09 12.72
N PRO A 230 6.80 10.18 11.93
CA PRO A 230 7.85 11.21 11.92
C PRO A 230 8.05 11.90 13.28
N LEU A 231 6.99 12.14 14.04
CA LEU A 231 7.08 12.74 15.37
C LEU A 231 7.64 11.75 16.39
N VAL A 232 7.19 10.49 16.35
CA VAL A 232 7.67 9.41 17.22
C VAL A 232 9.17 9.20 17.02
N LEU A 233 9.64 9.10 15.78
CA LEU A 233 11.06 8.95 15.46
C LEU A 233 11.88 10.17 15.91
N ALA A 234 11.37 11.39 15.72
CA ALA A 234 12.05 12.60 16.18
C ALA A 234 12.20 12.61 17.72
N VAL A 235 11.15 12.26 18.46
CA VAL A 235 11.25 12.14 19.92
C VAL A 235 12.24 11.04 20.33
N ALA A 236 12.11 9.85 19.76
CA ALA A 236 12.95 8.70 20.09
C ALA A 236 14.44 8.95 19.84
N SER A 237 14.78 9.76 18.83
CA SER A 237 16.16 10.02 18.40
C SER A 237 16.75 11.33 18.95
N GLN A 238 15.93 12.34 19.27
CA GLN A 238 16.41 13.68 19.61
C GLN A 238 16.07 14.15 21.02
N ALA A 239 14.98 13.65 21.62
CA ALA A 239 14.53 14.19 22.90
C ALA A 239 15.53 13.87 24.01
N HIS A 240 16.05 14.91 24.67
CA HIS A 240 16.96 14.74 25.80
C HIS A 240 16.26 14.11 27.01
N ASP A 241 14.98 14.42 27.21
CA ASP A 241 14.16 13.84 28.27
C ASP A 241 13.89 12.36 28.01
N ARG A 242 14.51 11.50 28.84
CA ARG A 242 14.33 10.03 28.78
C ARG A 242 12.89 9.61 29.10
N SER A 243 12.21 10.31 30.00
CA SER A 243 10.82 10.02 30.36
C SER A 243 9.89 10.26 29.18
N LEU A 244 10.13 11.35 28.42
CA LEU A 244 9.38 11.62 27.19
C LEU A 244 9.60 10.51 26.15
N ARG A 245 10.85 10.05 25.96
CA ARG A 245 11.15 8.92 25.06
C ARG A 245 10.42 7.64 25.49
N GLU A 246 10.47 7.31 26.78
CA GLU A 246 9.80 6.13 27.34
C GLU A 246 8.28 6.18 27.15
N GLN A 247 7.66 7.32 27.46
CA GLN A 247 6.21 7.51 27.34
C GLN A 247 5.74 7.33 25.89
N VAL A 248 6.46 7.93 24.95
CA VAL A 248 6.15 7.86 23.51
C VAL A 248 6.42 6.46 22.95
N TYR A 249 7.53 5.83 23.35
CA TYR A 249 7.84 4.45 22.98
C TYR A 249 6.73 3.50 23.42
N LYS A 250 6.33 3.55 24.71
CA LYS A 250 5.26 2.71 25.24
C LYS A 250 3.97 2.96 24.49
N ALA A 251 3.57 4.22 24.30
CA ALA A 251 2.35 4.56 23.57
C ALA A 251 2.34 4.04 22.12
N PHE A 252 3.47 4.10 21.41
CA PHE A 252 3.58 3.68 20.02
C PHE A 252 3.68 2.16 19.85
N TYR A 253 4.47 1.46 20.66
CA TYR A 253 4.68 0.02 20.49
C TYR A 253 3.60 -0.85 21.15
N THR A 254 2.71 -0.26 21.95
CA THR A 254 1.55 -0.97 22.54
C THR A 254 0.22 -0.46 21.99
N GLN A 255 0.21 0.09 20.76
CA GLN A 255 -1.02 0.49 20.11
C GLN A 255 -1.93 -0.72 19.90
N ALA A 256 -3.23 -0.54 20.18
CA ALA A 256 -4.25 -1.56 19.97
C ALA A 256 -3.90 -2.91 20.64
N SER A 257 -3.35 -2.86 21.86
CA SER A 257 -3.07 -4.05 22.65
C SER A 257 -3.67 -3.97 24.06
N ASP A 258 -3.51 -5.06 24.80
CA ASP A 258 -3.78 -5.18 26.23
C ASP A 258 -2.74 -4.45 27.11
N GLN A 259 -1.80 -3.71 26.51
CA GLN A 259 -0.70 -3.05 27.21
C GLN A 259 -0.64 -1.53 26.96
N GLY A 260 0.06 -0.83 27.85
CA GLY A 260 0.38 0.60 27.73
C GLY A 260 -0.75 1.55 28.13
N PRO A 261 -0.68 2.83 27.71
CA PRO A 261 -1.48 3.90 28.30
C PRO A 261 -2.99 3.80 28.02
N ARG A 262 -3.40 3.02 27.03
CA ARG A 262 -4.81 2.81 26.62
C ARG A 262 -5.12 1.31 26.47
N ALA A 263 -4.52 0.50 27.34
CA ALA A 263 -4.65 -0.94 27.37
C ALA A 263 -6.13 -1.38 27.34
N GLY A 264 -6.46 -2.30 26.44
CA GLY A 264 -7.79 -2.93 26.37
C GLY A 264 -8.88 -2.14 25.64
N GLU A 265 -8.68 -0.86 25.30
CA GLU A 265 -9.72 -0.05 24.63
C GLU A 265 -9.97 -0.48 23.16
N ASN A 266 -8.91 -0.86 22.44
CA ASN A 266 -8.95 -1.27 21.03
C ASN A 266 -8.07 -2.52 20.82
N ASP A 267 -8.13 -3.48 21.74
CA ASP A 267 -7.22 -4.62 21.76
C ASP A 267 -7.39 -5.56 20.54
N ASN A 268 -6.32 -5.71 19.78
CA ASN A 268 -6.24 -6.61 18.63
C ASN A 268 -5.77 -8.03 18.99
N GLY A 269 -5.39 -8.32 20.23
CA GLY A 269 -5.02 -9.67 20.68
C GLY A 269 -6.07 -10.74 20.30
N PRO A 270 -7.36 -10.57 20.67
CA PRO A 270 -8.42 -11.49 20.29
C PRO A 270 -8.68 -11.54 18.77
N VAL A 271 -8.54 -10.41 18.07
CA VAL A 271 -8.71 -10.33 16.61
C VAL A 271 -7.63 -11.16 15.90
N LEU A 272 -6.38 -11.03 16.33
CA LEU A 272 -5.25 -11.81 15.81
C LEU A 272 -5.43 -13.31 16.03
N GLN A 273 -5.92 -13.73 17.19
CA GLN A 273 -6.21 -15.16 17.45
C GLN A 273 -7.24 -15.71 16.46
N ARG A 274 -8.29 -14.95 16.16
CA ARG A 274 -9.30 -15.33 15.16
C ARG A 274 -8.73 -15.38 13.74
N ILE A 275 -7.87 -14.42 13.38
CA ILE A 275 -7.18 -14.42 12.09
C ILE A 275 -6.32 -15.68 11.95
N LEU A 276 -5.53 -16.03 12.97
CA LEU A 276 -4.69 -17.23 12.96
C LEU A 276 -5.52 -18.52 12.84
N ALA A 277 -6.64 -18.62 13.56
CA ALA A 277 -7.55 -19.75 13.47
C ALA A 277 -8.18 -19.89 12.07
N ALA A 278 -8.69 -18.78 11.51
CA ALA A 278 -9.27 -18.75 10.17
C ALA A 278 -8.23 -19.08 9.08
N HIS A 279 -6.98 -18.63 9.24
CA HIS A 279 -5.88 -19.00 8.36
C HIS A 279 -5.52 -20.48 8.41
N ALA A 280 -5.49 -21.07 9.60
CA ALA A 280 -5.22 -22.50 9.76
C ALA A 280 -6.31 -23.33 9.06
N GLU A 281 -7.58 -22.98 9.27
CA GLU A 281 -8.70 -23.66 8.63
C GLU A 281 -8.73 -23.46 7.12
N LEU A 282 -8.41 -22.25 6.63
CA LEU A 282 -8.33 -21.97 5.19
C LEU A 282 -7.24 -22.79 4.51
N ALA A 283 -6.09 -22.96 5.16
CA ALA A 283 -5.01 -23.80 4.66
C ALA A 283 -5.46 -25.26 4.57
N GLU A 284 -6.07 -25.80 5.63
CA GLU A 284 -6.58 -27.17 5.67
C GLU A 284 -7.64 -27.41 4.58
N ALA A 285 -8.63 -26.51 4.48
CA ALA A 285 -9.68 -26.59 3.47
C ALA A 285 -9.13 -26.53 2.03
N SER A 286 -8.02 -25.82 1.84
CA SER A 286 -7.33 -25.69 0.54
C SER A 286 -6.31 -26.80 0.28
N GLY A 287 -6.13 -27.76 1.20
CA GLY A 287 -5.20 -28.89 1.06
C GLY A 287 -3.73 -28.56 1.39
N TYR A 288 -3.47 -27.50 2.14
CA TYR A 288 -2.13 -27.10 2.57
C TYR A 288 -1.91 -27.38 4.06
N ARG A 289 -0.67 -27.74 4.43
CA ARG A 289 -0.29 -28.02 5.83
C ARG A 289 -0.38 -26.79 6.74
N SER A 290 -0.17 -25.60 6.18
CA SER A 290 -0.15 -24.35 6.93
C SER A 290 -0.52 -23.17 6.04
N TYR A 291 -0.93 -22.06 6.64
CA TYR A 291 -1.18 -20.84 5.88
C TYR A 291 0.09 -20.29 5.22
N ALA A 292 1.27 -20.51 5.81
CA ALA A 292 2.53 -20.15 5.17
C ALA A 292 2.73 -20.91 3.85
N SER A 293 2.45 -22.22 3.84
CA SER A 293 2.49 -23.03 2.61
C SER A 293 1.46 -22.56 1.58
N LEU A 294 0.23 -22.25 2.02
CA LEU A 294 -0.81 -21.68 1.15
C LEU A 294 -0.35 -20.34 0.54
N ALA A 295 0.24 -19.46 1.34
CA ALA A 295 0.69 -18.14 0.91
C ALA A 295 1.90 -18.18 -0.03
N GLN A 296 2.75 -19.19 0.08
CA GLN A 296 3.88 -19.39 -0.86
C GLN A 296 3.45 -19.93 -2.21
N ALA A 297 2.24 -20.52 -2.32
CA ALA A 297 1.75 -21.06 -3.58
C ALA A 297 1.74 -20.03 -4.73
N THR A 298 1.73 -18.72 -4.46
CA THR A 298 1.78 -17.65 -5.48
C THR A 298 3.10 -16.89 -5.53
N ARG A 299 4.12 -17.34 -4.79
CA ARG A 299 5.42 -16.66 -4.62
C ARG A 299 6.54 -17.47 -5.26
N MET A 300 7.76 -16.93 -5.19
CA MET A 300 8.95 -17.53 -5.80
C MET A 300 9.48 -18.77 -5.07
N PHE A 301 9.26 -18.86 -3.76
CA PHE A 301 9.71 -20.03 -2.98
C PHE A 301 8.63 -21.10 -3.03
N ASP A 302 9.03 -22.31 -3.43
CA ASP A 302 8.10 -23.45 -3.51
C ASP A 302 7.66 -23.92 -2.11
N GLU A 303 8.57 -23.85 -1.12
CA GLU A 303 8.33 -24.32 0.24
C GLU A 303 8.52 -23.22 1.29
N ALA A 304 7.62 -23.19 2.28
CA ALA A 304 7.72 -22.24 3.39
C ALA A 304 8.97 -22.46 4.26
N ALA A 305 9.47 -23.70 4.33
CA ALA A 305 10.67 -24.06 5.07
C ALA A 305 11.94 -23.40 4.48
N ASP A 306 12.01 -23.23 3.15
CA ASP A 306 13.15 -22.60 2.49
C ASP A 306 13.27 -21.13 2.87
N VAL A 307 12.13 -20.44 3.01
CA VAL A 307 12.07 -19.05 3.47
C VAL A 307 12.55 -18.94 4.92
N GLU A 308 12.06 -19.81 5.80
CA GLU A 308 12.48 -19.83 7.20
C GLU A 308 13.99 -20.11 7.33
N GLN A 309 14.51 -21.10 6.60
CA GLN A 309 15.92 -21.43 6.59
C GLN A 309 16.77 -20.25 6.10
N LEU A 310 16.37 -19.58 5.02
CA LEU A 310 17.06 -18.40 4.51
C LEU A 310 17.12 -17.28 5.57
N LEU A 311 16.01 -17.01 6.25
CA LEU A 311 15.94 -15.99 7.30
C LEU A 311 16.82 -16.34 8.50
N LEU A 312 16.81 -17.59 8.95
CA LEU A 312 17.66 -18.05 10.06
C LEU A 312 19.15 -17.97 9.70
N GLN A 313 19.53 -18.39 8.49
CA GLN A 313 20.90 -18.25 7.99
C GLN A 313 21.34 -16.78 7.89
N LEU A 314 20.43 -15.88 7.49
CA LEU A 314 20.71 -14.46 7.47
C LEU A 314 20.93 -13.93 8.89
N ILE A 315 20.05 -14.28 9.83
CA ILE A 315 20.17 -13.89 11.24
C ILE A 315 21.52 -14.32 11.82
N ASP A 316 21.94 -15.56 11.57
CA ASP A 316 23.22 -16.07 12.09
C ASP A 316 24.43 -15.34 11.50
N LYS A 317 24.34 -14.89 10.23
CA LYS A 317 25.39 -14.09 9.58
C LYS A 317 25.45 -12.65 10.07
N VAL A 318 24.30 -12.00 10.31
CA VAL A 318 24.25 -10.57 10.67
C VAL A 318 24.39 -10.32 12.17
N ARG A 319 24.00 -11.29 13.03
CA ARG A 319 24.01 -11.12 14.49
C ARG A 319 25.38 -10.71 15.05
N PRO A 320 26.52 -11.31 14.67
CA PRO A 320 27.83 -10.91 15.22
C PRO A 320 28.19 -9.45 14.89
N ALA A 321 27.91 -9.01 13.65
CA ALA A 321 28.14 -7.63 13.24
C ALA A 321 27.22 -6.66 14.00
N ALA A 322 25.92 -6.98 14.10
CA ALA A 322 24.97 -6.17 14.84
C ALA A 322 25.34 -6.03 16.34
N GLN A 323 25.84 -7.10 16.96
CA GLN A 323 26.33 -7.06 18.34
C GLN A 323 27.60 -6.21 18.48
N ALA A 324 28.55 -6.34 17.55
CA ALA A 324 29.76 -5.53 17.52
C ALA A 324 29.48 -4.04 17.29
N GLU A 325 28.48 -3.70 16.46
CA GLU A 325 28.03 -2.33 16.23
C GLU A 325 27.24 -1.75 17.41
N PHE A 326 26.49 -2.58 18.14
CA PHE A 326 25.71 -2.15 19.30
C PHE A 326 26.57 -1.92 20.55
N ALA A 327 27.65 -2.69 20.74
CA ALA A 327 28.50 -2.59 21.94
C ALA A 327 29.06 -1.17 22.20
N PRO A 328 29.62 -0.45 21.20
CA PRO A 328 30.06 0.93 21.40
C PRO A 328 28.93 1.90 21.79
N VAL A 329 27.71 1.68 21.31
CA VAL A 329 26.53 2.49 21.68
C VAL A 329 26.17 2.25 23.15
N GLN A 330 26.23 1.01 23.61
CA GLN A 330 26.00 0.64 25.01
C GLN A 330 27.09 1.21 25.94
N GLU A 331 28.35 1.18 25.52
CA GLU A 331 29.48 1.79 26.25
C GLU A 331 29.32 3.31 26.34
N LEU A 332 28.93 3.97 25.25
CA LEU A 332 28.65 5.40 25.23
C LEU A 332 27.52 5.75 26.20
N ALA A 333 26.43 4.97 26.21
CA ALA A 333 25.31 5.21 27.10
C ALA A 333 25.70 5.12 28.58
N ALA A 334 26.63 4.21 28.93
CA ALA A 334 27.14 4.06 30.30
C ALA A 334 27.85 5.33 30.79
N VAL A 335 28.56 6.06 29.91
CA VAL A 335 29.19 7.37 30.22
C VAL A 335 28.14 8.41 30.64
N PHE A 336 26.91 8.31 30.12
CA PHE A 336 25.78 9.16 30.48
C PHE A 336 24.92 8.58 31.61
N SER A 337 25.48 7.70 32.44
CA SER A 337 24.77 7.05 33.56
C SER A 337 23.58 6.18 33.14
N VAL A 338 23.61 5.63 31.91
CA VAL A 338 22.65 4.63 31.43
C VAL A 338 23.39 3.31 31.18
N PRO A 339 23.64 2.50 32.22
CA PRO A 339 24.48 1.30 32.12
C PRO A 339 23.84 0.16 31.31
N THR A 340 22.52 0.21 31.10
CA THR A 340 21.77 -0.74 30.27
C THR A 340 20.78 0.06 29.43
N LEU A 341 20.86 -0.10 28.11
CA LEU A 341 19.93 0.54 27.19
C LEU A 341 18.57 -0.17 27.24
N GLU A 342 17.53 0.60 27.53
CA GLU A 342 16.15 0.15 27.28
C GLU A 342 15.77 0.44 25.82
N ALA A 343 14.68 -0.14 25.34
CA ALA A 343 14.28 0.01 23.95
C ALA A 343 14.00 1.47 23.52
N TRP A 344 13.61 2.35 24.46
CA TRP A 344 13.43 3.79 24.22
C TRP A 344 14.73 4.61 24.31
N ASP A 345 15.85 3.98 24.64
CA ASP A 345 17.17 4.61 24.66
C ASP A 345 17.96 4.36 23.37
N CYS A 346 17.68 3.25 22.66
CA CYS A 346 18.45 2.80 21.50
C CYS A 346 18.63 3.88 20.43
N ASN A 347 17.54 4.44 19.89
CA ASN A 347 17.63 5.44 18.81
C ASN A 347 18.40 6.70 19.25
N TYR A 348 18.19 7.16 20.48
CA TYR A 348 18.83 8.36 21.02
C TYR A 348 20.35 8.18 21.13
N TYR A 349 20.81 7.05 21.68
CA TYR A 349 22.23 6.80 21.84
C TYR A 349 22.91 6.40 20.52
N GLN A 350 22.19 5.79 19.58
CA GLN A 350 22.69 5.55 18.23
C GLN A 350 22.96 6.87 17.50
N GLU A 351 22.01 7.83 17.52
CA GLU A 351 22.25 9.16 16.96
C GLU A 351 23.40 9.88 17.67
N LYS A 352 23.45 9.81 19.00
CA LYS A 352 24.54 10.43 19.78
C LYS A 352 25.90 9.83 19.42
N TYR A 353 25.97 8.51 19.21
CA TYR A 353 27.18 7.84 18.76
C TYR A 353 27.60 8.31 17.36
N LEU A 354 26.67 8.36 16.41
CA LEU A 354 26.94 8.87 15.06
C LEU A 354 27.42 10.33 15.08
N GLN A 355 26.83 11.17 15.94
CA GLN A 355 27.22 12.55 16.07
C GLN A 355 28.63 12.70 16.64
N ILE A 356 28.98 11.95 17.69
CA ILE A 356 30.29 12.04 18.35
C ILE A 356 31.40 11.47 17.47
N HIS A 357 31.18 10.30 16.86
CA HIS A 357 32.23 9.55 16.18
C HIS A 357 32.34 9.86 14.69
N HIS A 358 31.26 10.30 14.04
CA HIS A 358 31.25 10.58 12.61
C HIS A 358 30.93 12.05 12.28
N GLY A 359 30.54 12.88 13.25
CA GLY A 359 30.14 14.26 13.00
C GLY A 359 28.85 14.38 12.18
N VAL A 360 28.08 13.29 12.08
CA VAL A 360 26.85 13.21 11.27
C VAL A 360 25.64 13.13 12.19
N MET A 361 24.58 13.86 11.82
CA MET A 361 23.24 13.71 12.39
C MET A 361 22.30 13.29 11.25
N GLU A 362 21.59 12.17 11.37
CA GLU A 362 20.86 11.58 10.24
C GLU A 362 19.82 12.54 9.66
N LEU A 363 19.14 13.29 10.53
CA LEU A 363 18.13 14.28 10.13
C LEU A 363 18.74 15.49 9.38
N LYS A 364 19.98 15.89 9.70
CA LYS A 364 20.70 16.95 8.97
C LYS A 364 21.04 16.51 7.54
N VAL A 365 21.38 15.23 7.37
CA VAL A 365 21.61 14.65 6.04
C VAL A 365 20.31 14.65 5.23
N ARG A 366 19.14 14.42 5.86
CA ARG A 366 17.84 14.47 5.17
C ARG A 366 17.48 15.88 4.66
N GLU A 367 17.81 16.94 5.39
CA GLU A 367 17.59 18.33 4.95
C GLU A 367 18.35 18.69 3.66
N LEU A 368 19.56 18.13 3.49
CA LEU A 368 20.37 18.33 2.28
C LEU A 368 19.82 17.62 1.03
N ARG A 369 18.84 16.71 1.18
CA ARG A 369 18.33 15.85 0.09
C ARG A 369 17.21 16.47 -0.77
N ILE A 370 16.76 17.69 -0.49
CA ILE A 370 15.51 18.20 -1.09
C ILE A 370 15.71 18.97 -2.42
N MET A 371 16.93 19.44 -2.74
CA MET A 371 17.17 20.21 -3.97
C MET A 371 18.22 19.55 -4.88
N GLY A 372 17.77 18.71 -5.82
CA GLY A 372 18.63 18.17 -6.91
C GLY A 372 18.43 16.70 -7.26
N TYR A 373 17.71 15.93 -6.43
CA TYR A 373 17.56 14.48 -6.60
C TYR A 373 16.96 14.06 -7.94
N SER A 374 15.99 14.80 -8.47
CA SER A 374 15.38 14.46 -9.76
C SER A 374 16.41 14.50 -10.89
N CYS A 375 17.29 15.51 -10.93
CA CYS A 375 18.34 15.60 -11.95
C CYS A 375 19.37 14.47 -11.84
N THR A 376 19.81 14.12 -10.62
CA THR A 376 20.77 13.03 -10.40
C THR A 376 20.15 11.67 -10.71
N LEU A 377 18.89 11.47 -10.34
CA LEU A 377 18.14 10.26 -10.67
C LEU A 377 17.96 10.11 -12.18
N TRP A 378 17.56 11.17 -12.89
CA TRP A 378 17.41 11.14 -14.35
C TRP A 378 18.73 10.89 -15.06
N ARG A 379 19.83 11.41 -14.51
CA ARG A 379 21.16 11.10 -15.01
C ARG A 379 21.53 9.64 -14.80
N ALA A 380 21.27 9.08 -13.61
CA ALA A 380 21.52 7.66 -13.35
C ALA A 380 20.67 6.75 -14.27
N VAL A 381 19.42 7.11 -14.53
CA VAL A 381 18.55 6.40 -15.48
C VAL A 381 19.10 6.49 -16.91
N TYR A 382 19.57 7.67 -17.33
CA TYR A 382 20.21 7.83 -18.63
C TYR A 382 21.49 7.01 -18.75
N GLU A 383 22.35 7.01 -17.73
CA GLU A 383 23.60 6.25 -17.74
C GLU A 383 23.36 4.74 -17.71
N ALA A 384 22.32 4.26 -17.03
CA ALA A 384 22.02 2.84 -16.91
C ALA A 384 21.22 2.26 -18.09
N ALA A 385 20.33 3.05 -18.69
CA ALA A 385 19.34 2.56 -19.65
C ALA A 385 19.28 3.37 -20.97
N GLU A 386 20.13 4.39 -21.13
CA GLU A 386 20.18 5.29 -22.29
C GLU A 386 18.85 6.03 -22.58
N VAL A 387 17.96 6.09 -21.57
CA VAL A 387 16.65 6.75 -21.70
C VAL A 387 16.79 8.26 -21.48
N GLN A 388 16.44 9.05 -22.49
CA GLN A 388 16.36 10.51 -22.38
C GLN A 388 15.03 10.95 -21.77
N ILE A 389 15.08 11.58 -20.60
CA ILE A 389 13.91 12.17 -19.95
C ILE A 389 13.86 13.66 -20.28
N ARG A 390 12.75 14.12 -20.90
CA ARG A 390 12.52 15.53 -21.19
C ARG A 390 11.27 16.01 -20.49
N ARG A 391 11.35 17.20 -19.88
CA ARG A 391 10.17 17.87 -19.33
C ARG A 391 9.32 18.39 -20.48
N GLN A 392 8.19 17.75 -20.74
CA GLN A 392 7.18 18.26 -21.66
C GLN A 392 6.22 19.17 -20.88
N ARG A 393 6.21 20.47 -21.16
CA ARG A 393 5.14 21.36 -20.69
C ARG A 393 4.04 21.31 -21.76
N GLN A 394 2.81 20.98 -21.38
CA GLN A 394 1.67 21.10 -22.30
C GLN A 394 1.51 22.57 -22.70
N ALA A 395 1.56 22.84 -24.00
CA ALA A 395 1.31 24.16 -24.57
C ALA A 395 -0.18 24.47 -24.42
N GLY A 396 -0.52 25.36 -23.49
CA GLY A 396 -1.92 25.73 -23.25
C GLY A 396 -2.13 26.81 -22.21
N HIS A 397 -1.17 27.10 -21.34
CA HIS A 397 -1.23 28.24 -20.42
C HIS A 397 -0.02 29.13 -20.68
N GLY A 398 -0.29 30.31 -21.26
CA GLY A 398 0.72 31.31 -21.59
C GLY A 398 1.52 31.69 -20.36
N CYS A 399 2.74 31.18 -20.28
CA CYS A 399 3.79 31.77 -19.47
C CYS A 399 5.09 31.59 -20.26
N ASP A 400 5.40 32.63 -21.02
CA ASP A 400 6.68 32.84 -21.68
C ASP A 400 7.77 32.85 -20.59
N GLN A 401 8.76 31.96 -20.71
CA GLN A 401 10.18 32.31 -20.52
C GLN A 401 11.12 31.11 -20.76
N ARG A 402 12.14 31.43 -21.56
CA ARG A 402 13.29 30.61 -21.94
C ARG A 402 14.03 30.06 -20.72
N THR A 403 14.22 28.75 -20.67
CA THR A 403 15.38 28.14 -20.01
C THR A 403 16.04 27.19 -21.00
N LYS A 404 16.92 27.73 -21.85
CA LYS A 404 17.94 26.94 -22.55
C LYS A 404 19.03 26.61 -21.52
N GLY A 405 18.90 25.46 -20.86
CA GLY A 405 20.02 24.81 -20.19
C GLY A 405 20.70 23.86 -21.16
N THR A 406 21.65 24.37 -21.94
CA THR A 406 22.58 23.51 -22.70
C THR A 406 23.66 23.04 -21.75
N ILE A 407 23.62 21.78 -21.32
CA ILE A 407 24.75 21.17 -20.63
C ILE A 407 25.77 20.82 -21.71
N ARG A 408 26.85 21.62 -21.82
CA ARG A 408 28.05 21.21 -22.55
C ARG A 408 28.79 20.20 -21.68
N SER A 409 29.11 19.06 -22.27
CA SER A 409 30.10 18.12 -21.73
C SER A 409 31.42 18.85 -21.55
N VAL A 410 31.93 18.90 -20.33
CA VAL A 410 33.36 19.16 -20.11
C VAL A 410 34.01 17.78 -20.08
N SER A 411 34.75 17.50 -21.16
CA SER A 411 35.76 16.45 -21.20
C SER A 411 37.08 17.05 -20.70
N GLU A 412 37.90 16.15 -20.15
CA GLU A 412 39.22 16.30 -19.49
C GLU A 412 39.19 16.71 -18.01
#